data_AF-A0A348SXW8-F1
#
_entry.id   AF-A0A348SXW8-F1
#
_cell.length_a   1.000
_cell.length_b   1.000
_cell.length_c   1.000
_cell.angle_alpha   90.00
_cell.angle_beta   90.00
_cell.angle_gamma   90.00
#
_symmetry.space_group_name_H-M   'P 1'
#
loop_
_entity.id
_entity.type
_entity.pdbx_description
1 polymer ?
#
loop_
_entity_poly.entity_id
_entity_poly.type
_entity_poly.pdbx_seq_one_letter_code
_entity_poly.pdbx_strand_id
1 'polypeptide(L)'
;MKNTNLTRAAASLLACGMVFGLTACSSSASSSEATAESAASSEAASESTVPDDATAESAADDYSYLADFSFSDAYDENGYLKGITALDYVTLPDTENFTLSDDATTVSDSDIDNYISNNILSNYKTTNEITNRAAENGDTVNIDFAGSIDGVAFDGGTGSDYDLTLGSGTFIDGFEDQIVGHMPGETFDVNVTFPDDYQATNLAGKDAVFATTLNYINEDVTPDLTDDWVSSNLAESMGMNNVAELKTFVSNSLLFNQEANELYGQLYDAAEVNTDTLPEDVQQYFTNTVLYQPYLYAQMHGVSLETMLSQAGYSSVDEYLENSESSKQSMIKQILIMQALAEKNNIVCDTDILNAEFSRYFGSTDMTSYVNAYGENYVKTNILHDIVMQNQIDNVA
;
A
#
# COMPACT_ATOMS: atom_id res chain seq x y z
N MET A 1 6.33 14.87 16.30
CA MET A 1 5.84 15.46 15.05
C MET A 1 6.85 15.45 13.90
N LYS A 2 8.17 15.63 14.12
CA LYS A 2 9.15 15.50 13.01
C LYS A 2 9.35 14.06 12.50
N ASN A 3 9.29 13.06 13.38
CA ASN A 3 9.53 11.66 13.00
C ASN A 3 8.42 11.03 12.15
N THR A 4 7.17 11.51 12.26
CA THR A 4 6.02 10.98 11.51
C THR A 4 5.99 11.41 10.04
N ASN A 5 6.60 12.55 9.70
CA ASN A 5 6.69 12.99 8.30
C ASN A 5 7.85 12.30 7.57
N LEU A 6 8.90 11.93 8.30
CA LEU A 6 10.07 11.24 7.77
C LEU A 6 9.73 9.84 7.23
N THR A 7 8.87 9.10 7.93
CA THR A 7 8.39 7.77 7.51
C THR A 7 7.47 7.82 6.29
N ARG A 8 6.76 8.94 6.05
CA ARG A 8 5.77 9.06 4.96
C ARG A 8 6.40 9.36 3.59
N ALA A 9 7.44 10.19 3.50
CA ALA A 9 8.17 10.37 2.22
C ALA A 9 8.90 9.10 1.79
N ALA A 10 9.58 8.45 2.72
CA ALA A 10 10.27 7.20 2.44
C ALA A 10 9.26 6.18 1.90
N ALA A 11 8.12 5.98 2.59
CA ALA A 11 7.06 5.05 2.20
C ALA A 11 6.62 5.17 0.73
N SER A 12 6.46 6.39 0.22
CA SER A 12 5.91 6.57 -1.11
C SER A 12 6.93 6.57 -2.23
N LEU A 13 8.15 7.04 -2.01
CA LEU A 13 9.24 6.95 -2.99
C LEU A 13 9.81 5.53 -3.13
N LEU A 14 9.65 4.68 -2.11
CA LEU A 14 9.89 3.23 -2.18
C LEU A 14 9.08 2.51 -3.27
N ALA A 15 7.82 2.92 -3.48
CA ALA A 15 6.95 2.33 -4.50
C ALA A 15 7.49 2.59 -5.93
N CYS A 16 8.40 3.56 -6.07
CA CYS A 16 9.15 3.85 -7.28
C CYS A 16 10.51 3.15 -7.35
N GLY A 17 10.96 2.45 -6.31
CA GLY A 17 12.31 1.87 -6.29
C GLY A 17 12.32 0.35 -6.33
N MET A 18 11.35 -0.29 -5.65
CA MET A 18 11.24 -1.74 -5.59
C MET A 18 10.26 -2.26 -6.62
N VAL A 19 10.76 -3.01 -7.60
CA VAL A 19 9.94 -3.65 -8.64
C VAL A 19 9.28 -4.92 -8.10
N PHE A 20 9.87 -5.55 -7.08
CA PHE A 20 9.60 -6.95 -6.71
C PHE A 20 9.36 -7.24 -5.23
N GLY A 21 8.96 -6.22 -4.46
CA GLY A 21 8.41 -6.47 -3.12
C GLY A 21 7.09 -7.25 -3.21
N LEU A 22 6.84 -8.14 -2.24
CA LEU A 22 5.61 -8.92 -2.13
C LEU A 22 4.36 -8.02 -1.99
N THR A 23 3.85 -7.45 -3.09
CA THR A 23 2.45 -7.02 -3.23
C THR A 23 1.59 -8.26 -3.48
N ALA A 24 1.52 -9.13 -2.48
CA ALA A 24 0.65 -10.30 -2.50
C ALA A 24 -0.63 -9.97 -1.73
N CYS A 25 -1.77 -10.23 -2.38
CA CYS A 25 -3.15 -10.06 -1.92
C CYS A 25 -3.82 -8.70 -2.19
N SER A 26 -3.85 -8.24 -3.44
CA SER A 26 -5.03 -7.53 -3.96
C SER A 26 -5.28 -7.84 -5.44
N SER A 27 -5.94 -8.97 -5.72
CA SER A 27 -6.52 -9.21 -7.04
C SER A 27 -7.95 -8.67 -7.11
N SER A 28 -8.08 -7.41 -7.51
CA SER A 28 -9.16 -7.05 -8.44
C SER A 28 -8.60 -6.13 -9.50
N ALA A 29 -8.86 -6.47 -10.75
CA ALA A 29 -8.30 -5.82 -11.92
C ALA A 29 -8.75 -4.35 -12.01
N SER A 30 -7.81 -3.44 -11.81
CA SER A 30 -7.76 -2.15 -12.49
C SER A 30 -6.32 -1.65 -12.45
N SER A 31 -5.80 -1.24 -13.59
CA SER A 31 -4.59 -0.43 -13.69
C SER A 31 -4.76 0.83 -12.84
N SER A 32 -4.09 0.90 -11.69
CA SER A 32 -3.94 2.14 -10.92
C SER A 32 -2.82 1.99 -9.90
N GLU A 33 -1.87 2.92 -10.00
CA GLU A 33 -0.93 3.39 -8.98
C GLU A 33 -0.82 2.52 -7.72
N ALA A 34 0.33 1.85 -7.59
CA ALA A 34 0.74 1.17 -6.37
C ALA A 34 0.95 2.21 -5.25
N THR A 35 -0.10 2.50 -4.49
CA THR A 35 0.04 3.13 -3.17
C THR A 35 0.63 2.09 -2.23
N ALA A 36 1.92 2.24 -1.90
CA ALA A 36 2.54 1.57 -0.77
C ALA A 36 1.76 1.94 0.50
N GLU A 37 0.97 1.00 1.00
CA GLU A 37 0.26 1.15 2.26
C GLU A 37 1.30 1.11 3.38
N SER A 38 1.60 2.31 3.90
CA SER A 38 2.51 2.54 5.00
C SER A 38 2.05 1.73 6.23
N ALA A 39 2.87 0.77 6.67
CA ALA A 39 2.87 0.27 8.03
C ALA A 39 3.25 1.40 9.01
N ALA A 40 2.30 2.30 9.28
CA ALA A 40 2.43 3.31 10.30
C ALA A 40 2.10 2.66 11.65
N SER A 41 3.15 2.33 12.41
CA SER A 41 3.05 2.16 13.86
C SER A 41 2.43 3.41 14.47
N SER A 42 1.18 3.31 14.92
CA SER A 42 0.57 4.30 15.82
C SER A 42 0.53 3.72 17.23
N GLU A 43 1.47 4.13 18.07
CA GLU A 43 1.28 4.13 19.51
C GLU A 43 0.11 5.07 19.83
N ALA A 44 -1.07 4.51 20.05
CA ALA A 44 -2.17 5.16 20.74
C ALA A 44 -2.52 4.32 21.98
N ALA A 45 -1.91 4.69 23.11
CA ALA A 45 -2.39 4.28 24.41
C ALA A 45 -3.80 4.84 24.60
N SER A 46 -4.82 3.99 24.50
CA SER A 46 -6.14 4.26 25.05
C SER A 46 -6.53 3.10 25.96
N GLU A 47 -6.52 3.41 27.25
CA GLU A 47 -7.04 2.59 28.34
C GLU A 47 -8.55 2.40 28.11
N SER A 48 -8.96 1.21 27.68
CA SER A 48 -10.38 0.84 27.57
C SER A 48 -10.64 -0.44 28.36
N THR A 49 -11.61 -0.31 29.25
CA THR A 49 -12.01 -1.27 30.27
C THR A 49 -12.56 -2.55 29.65
N VAL A 50 -11.94 -3.67 30.02
CA VAL A 50 -12.40 -5.05 29.76
C VAL A 50 -13.82 -5.24 30.33
N PRO A 51 -14.83 -5.61 29.51
CA PRO A 51 -15.96 -6.36 30.01
C PRO A 51 -15.54 -7.81 30.13
N ASP A 52 -15.43 -8.26 31.37
CA ASP A 52 -15.29 -9.65 31.76
C ASP A 52 -16.51 -10.47 31.25
N ASP A 53 -16.25 -11.74 30.97
CA ASP A 53 -17.21 -12.79 30.59
C ASP A 53 -17.55 -12.97 29.09
N ALA A 54 -16.63 -13.60 28.36
CA ALA A 54 -16.97 -14.73 27.50
C ALA A 54 -15.84 -15.75 27.58
N THR A 55 -16.11 -16.89 28.21
CA THR A 55 -15.25 -18.07 28.18
C THR A 55 -15.10 -18.58 26.75
N ALA A 56 -14.08 -18.10 26.04
CA ALA A 56 -13.53 -18.77 24.88
C ALA A 56 -12.54 -19.83 25.38
N GLU A 57 -13.00 -21.07 25.36
CA GLU A 57 -12.18 -22.25 25.58
C GLU A 57 -11.05 -22.23 24.54
N SER A 58 -9.81 -22.06 24.99
CA SER A 58 -8.62 -21.99 24.14
C SER A 58 -8.38 -23.34 23.45
N ALA A 59 -9.02 -23.56 22.30
CA ALA A 59 -8.39 -24.36 21.27
C ALA A 59 -7.07 -23.65 20.94
N ALA A 60 -5.96 -24.38 20.94
CA ALA A 60 -4.71 -23.83 20.45
C ALA A 60 -4.96 -23.29 19.04
N ASP A 61 -4.63 -22.02 18.79
CA ASP A 61 -4.69 -21.45 17.44
C ASP A 61 -3.68 -22.23 16.59
N ASP A 62 -4.19 -23.03 15.65
CA ASP A 62 -3.40 -23.90 14.77
C ASP A 62 -2.37 -23.09 13.94
N TYR A 63 -2.52 -21.75 13.89
CA TYR A 63 -1.67 -20.81 13.18
C TYR A 63 -0.82 -19.92 14.11
N SER A 64 -0.77 -20.21 15.41
CA SER A 64 0.05 -19.46 16.38
C SER A 64 1.54 -19.41 16.05
N TYR A 65 2.07 -20.36 15.27
CA TYR A 65 3.45 -20.33 14.78
C TYR A 65 3.76 -19.13 13.87
N LEU A 66 2.73 -18.49 13.28
CA LEU A 66 2.90 -17.29 12.47
C LEU A 66 3.28 -16.06 13.33
N ALA A 67 3.09 -16.10 14.65
CA ALA A 67 3.56 -15.04 15.55
C ALA A 67 5.08 -14.84 15.47
N ASP A 68 5.82 -15.92 15.23
CA ASP A 68 7.28 -15.93 15.13
C ASP A 68 7.78 -15.89 13.67
N PHE A 69 6.88 -15.75 12.68
CA PHE A 69 7.27 -15.71 11.27
C PHE A 69 8.09 -14.46 10.94
N SER A 70 9.18 -14.67 10.20
CA SER A 70 9.99 -13.60 9.61
C SER A 70 10.21 -13.84 8.12
N PHE A 71 10.02 -12.78 7.32
CA PHE A 71 10.31 -12.82 5.88
C PHE A 71 11.78 -13.15 5.60
N SER A 72 12.69 -12.83 6.51
CA SER A 72 14.12 -13.09 6.37
C SER A 72 14.51 -14.56 6.64
N ASP A 73 13.59 -15.40 7.13
CA ASP A 73 13.92 -16.76 7.56
C ASP A 73 14.30 -17.68 6.40
N ALA A 74 13.73 -17.47 5.22
CA ALA A 74 14.03 -18.25 4.03
C ALA A 74 15.33 -17.83 3.32
N TYR A 75 15.93 -16.68 3.66
CA TYR A 75 17.04 -16.10 2.90
C TYR A 75 18.37 -16.09 3.65
N ASP A 76 19.44 -16.44 2.96
CA ASP A 76 20.81 -16.43 3.47
C ASP A 76 21.43 -15.02 3.49
N GLU A 77 22.68 -14.92 3.93
CA GLU A 77 23.37 -13.63 4.09
C GLU A 77 23.66 -12.89 2.78
N ASN A 78 23.44 -13.54 1.61
CA ASN A 78 23.63 -13.00 0.27
C ASN A 78 22.31 -12.61 -0.42
N GLY A 79 21.16 -12.83 0.26
CA GLY A 79 19.83 -12.60 -0.29
C GLY A 79 19.27 -13.78 -1.12
N TYR A 80 19.90 -14.96 -1.07
CA TYR A 80 19.40 -16.15 -1.76
C TYR A 80 18.51 -16.99 -0.86
N LEU A 81 17.53 -17.70 -1.45
CA LEU A 81 16.80 -18.76 -0.75
C LEU A 81 17.77 -19.84 -0.25
N LYS A 82 17.66 -20.16 1.05
CA LYS A 82 18.50 -21.16 1.71
C LYS A 82 18.24 -22.56 1.14
N GLY A 83 19.30 -23.35 1.04
CA GLY A 83 19.19 -24.79 0.80
C GLY A 83 18.84 -25.19 -0.64
N ILE A 84 18.74 -24.23 -1.56
CA ILE A 84 18.49 -24.49 -2.98
C ILE A 84 19.48 -23.73 -3.88
N THR A 85 19.67 -24.26 -5.09
CA THR A 85 20.27 -23.53 -6.22
C THR A 85 19.13 -23.28 -7.21
N ALA A 86 18.78 -22.03 -7.48
CA ALA A 86 17.64 -21.71 -8.34
C ALA A 86 17.82 -22.22 -9.78
N LEU A 87 19.05 -22.26 -10.29
CA LEU A 87 19.39 -22.86 -11.59
C LEU A 87 19.05 -24.37 -11.70
N ASP A 88 18.85 -25.08 -10.59
CA ASP A 88 18.37 -26.48 -10.63
C ASP A 88 16.86 -26.57 -10.92
N TYR A 89 16.13 -25.47 -10.74
CA TYR A 89 14.67 -25.36 -10.88
C TYR A 89 14.22 -24.47 -12.03
N VAL A 90 15.12 -23.66 -12.59
CA VAL A 90 14.84 -22.67 -13.63
C VAL A 90 15.69 -22.92 -14.86
N THR A 91 15.04 -23.06 -16.01
CA THR A 91 15.71 -22.92 -17.31
C THR A 91 15.52 -21.49 -17.80
N LEU A 92 16.60 -20.71 -17.71
CA LEU A 92 16.61 -19.31 -18.17
C LEU A 92 16.56 -19.25 -19.69
N PRO A 93 15.77 -18.32 -20.26
CA PRO A 93 15.74 -18.10 -21.70
C PRO A 93 17.04 -17.44 -22.19
N ASP A 94 17.22 -17.46 -23.51
CA ASP A 94 18.19 -16.58 -24.17
C ASP A 94 17.60 -15.16 -24.26
N THR A 95 18.33 -14.18 -23.71
CA THR A 95 17.89 -12.79 -23.60
C THR A 95 18.33 -11.95 -24.80
N GLU A 96 19.09 -12.49 -25.77
CA GLU A 96 19.58 -11.75 -26.95
C GLU A 96 18.46 -11.13 -27.82
N ASN A 97 17.24 -11.67 -27.76
CA ASN A 97 16.09 -11.15 -28.52
C ASN A 97 15.15 -10.28 -27.69
N PHE A 98 15.46 -10.06 -26.41
CA PHE A 98 14.64 -9.19 -25.59
C PHE A 98 14.88 -7.74 -26.00
N THR A 99 13.81 -6.96 -26.01
CA THR A 99 13.84 -5.55 -26.40
C THR A 99 13.00 -4.73 -25.44
N LEU A 100 13.38 -3.48 -25.24
CA LEU A 100 12.55 -2.51 -24.54
C LEU A 100 11.78 -1.68 -25.56
N SER A 101 10.50 -1.42 -25.27
CA SER A 101 9.66 -0.56 -26.09
C SER A 101 10.04 0.92 -25.91
N ASP A 102 9.66 1.77 -26.88
CA ASP A 102 9.82 3.23 -26.76
C ASP A 102 9.07 3.75 -25.51
N ASP A 103 7.90 3.17 -25.21
CA ASP A 103 7.10 3.54 -24.05
C ASP A 103 7.79 3.18 -22.72
N ALA A 104 8.53 2.08 -22.66
CA ALA A 104 9.26 1.69 -21.45
C ALA A 104 10.58 2.44 -21.23
N THR A 105 11.07 3.13 -22.25
CA THR A 105 12.35 3.85 -22.22
C THR A 105 12.17 5.38 -22.14
N THR A 106 10.93 5.84 -21.92
CA THR A 106 10.61 7.27 -21.88
C THR A 106 9.76 7.64 -20.68
N VAL A 107 10.20 8.69 -19.96
CA VAL A 107 9.45 9.29 -18.86
C VAL A 107 9.19 10.75 -19.20
N SER A 108 7.92 11.16 -19.18
CA SER A 108 7.56 12.55 -19.46
C SER A 108 7.67 13.42 -18.21
N ASP A 109 7.86 14.74 -18.40
CA ASP A 109 7.79 15.71 -17.30
C ASP A 109 6.46 15.61 -16.54
N SER A 110 5.36 15.26 -17.23
CA SER A 110 4.05 15.08 -16.61
C SER A 110 4.03 13.85 -15.70
N ASP A 111 4.70 12.76 -16.05
CA ASP A 111 4.75 11.56 -15.21
C ASP A 111 5.52 11.86 -13.92
N ILE A 112 6.62 12.61 -14.03
CA ILE A 112 7.42 13.07 -12.88
C ILE A 112 6.59 13.97 -11.98
N ASP A 113 5.93 15.00 -12.54
CA ASP A 113 5.15 15.95 -11.76
C ASP A 113 3.93 15.29 -11.10
N ASN A 114 3.23 14.41 -11.82
CA ASN A 114 2.12 13.63 -11.27
C ASN A 114 2.58 12.72 -10.15
N TYR A 115 3.70 12.02 -10.34
CA TYR A 115 4.26 11.14 -9.32
C TYR A 115 4.63 11.93 -8.05
N ILE A 116 5.34 13.06 -8.19
CA ILE A 116 5.70 13.92 -7.06
C ILE A 116 4.44 14.43 -6.34
N SER A 117 3.43 14.89 -7.08
CA SER A 117 2.18 15.38 -6.49
C SER A 117 1.44 14.28 -5.73
N ASN A 118 1.19 13.14 -6.38
CA ASN A 118 0.30 12.08 -5.87
C ASN A 118 0.95 11.22 -4.79
N ASN A 119 2.27 11.04 -4.85
CA ASN A 119 2.98 10.12 -3.97
C ASN A 119 3.88 10.84 -2.97
N ILE A 120 4.38 12.04 -3.28
CA ILE A 120 5.31 12.73 -2.36
C ILE A 120 4.58 13.82 -1.61
N LEU A 121 4.08 14.85 -2.30
CA LEU A 121 3.49 16.03 -1.65
C LEU A 121 2.18 15.69 -0.93
N SER A 122 1.38 14.78 -1.49
CA SER A 122 0.13 14.30 -0.88
C SER A 122 0.31 13.78 0.55
N ASN A 123 1.48 13.20 0.86
CA ASN A 123 1.82 12.71 2.19
C ASN A 123 2.15 13.80 3.21
N TYR A 124 2.36 15.01 2.73
CA TYR A 124 2.70 16.18 3.53
C TYR A 124 1.56 17.20 3.58
N LYS A 125 0.35 16.78 3.21
CA LYS A 125 -0.85 17.61 3.41
C LYS A 125 -0.96 18.03 4.87
N THR A 126 -1.23 19.30 5.07
CA THR A 126 -1.57 19.86 6.38
C THR A 126 -3.02 20.25 6.40
N THR A 127 -3.73 19.80 7.43
CA THR A 127 -5.12 20.18 7.66
C THR A 127 -5.17 21.49 8.43
N ASN A 128 -5.83 22.50 7.85
CA ASN A 128 -6.03 23.81 8.44
C ASN A 128 -7.52 24.01 8.78
N GLU A 129 -7.81 24.36 10.02
CA GLU A 129 -9.17 24.74 10.40
C GLU A 129 -9.51 26.12 9.84
N ILE A 130 -10.62 26.19 9.10
CA ILE A 130 -11.14 27.39 8.45
C ILE A 130 -12.29 27.95 9.28
N THR A 131 -12.11 29.19 9.75
CA THR A 131 -13.09 29.89 10.61
C THR A 131 -13.59 31.21 10.01
N ASN A 132 -13.05 31.62 8.87
CA ASN A 132 -13.22 32.95 8.30
C ASN A 132 -13.88 32.99 6.91
N ARG A 133 -14.29 31.84 6.37
CA ARG A 133 -15.09 31.72 5.15
C ARG A 133 -16.11 30.60 5.27
N ALA A 134 -17.07 30.60 4.36
CA ALA A 134 -18.05 29.54 4.23
C ALA A 134 -17.43 28.28 3.61
N ALA A 135 -18.10 27.15 3.78
CA ALA A 135 -17.71 25.87 3.19
C ALA A 135 -17.73 25.93 1.67
N GLU A 136 -16.72 25.37 1.04
CA GLU A 136 -16.53 25.27 -0.41
C GLU A 136 -16.33 23.81 -0.81
N ASN A 137 -16.56 23.50 -2.09
CA ASN A 137 -16.34 22.15 -2.60
C ASN A 137 -14.85 21.75 -2.46
N GLY A 138 -14.58 20.56 -1.93
CA GLY A 138 -13.24 20.08 -1.61
C GLY A 138 -12.82 20.28 -0.14
N ASP A 139 -13.56 21.08 0.64
CA ASP A 139 -13.35 21.16 2.09
C ASP A 139 -13.79 19.85 2.76
N THR A 140 -13.12 19.50 3.87
CA THR A 140 -13.60 18.51 4.82
C THR A 140 -14.36 19.21 5.93
N VAL A 141 -15.66 18.99 6.01
CA VAL A 141 -16.51 19.58 7.04
C VAL A 141 -16.87 18.57 8.11
N ASN A 142 -16.97 19.01 9.35
CA ASN A 142 -17.55 18.20 10.42
C ASN A 142 -19.00 18.60 10.63
N ILE A 143 -19.91 17.63 10.56
CA ILE A 143 -21.35 17.88 10.62
C ILE A 143 -22.06 16.98 11.63
N ASP A 144 -23.10 17.54 12.23
CA ASP A 144 -24.17 16.80 12.88
C ASP A 144 -25.41 16.88 12.02
N PHE A 145 -26.13 15.78 11.81
CA PHE A 145 -27.37 15.81 11.04
C PHE A 145 -28.43 14.90 11.63
N ALA A 146 -29.69 15.32 11.50
CA ALA A 146 -30.86 14.55 11.90
C ALA A 146 -31.91 14.56 10.78
N GLY A 147 -32.08 13.40 10.14
CA GLY A 147 -32.97 13.16 9.02
C GLY A 147 -34.39 12.82 9.44
N SER A 148 -35.35 13.32 8.69
CA SER A 148 -36.78 13.01 8.84
C SER A 148 -37.48 12.93 7.49
N ILE A 149 -38.50 12.08 7.41
CA ILE A 149 -39.43 11.97 6.28
C ILE A 149 -40.82 12.32 6.80
N ASP A 150 -41.49 13.29 6.17
CA ASP A 150 -42.78 13.81 6.63
C ASP A 150 -42.78 14.23 8.13
N GLY A 151 -41.64 14.72 8.62
CA GLY A 151 -41.44 15.13 10.01
C GLY A 151 -41.25 13.98 11.01
N VAL A 152 -41.12 12.73 10.53
CA VAL A 152 -40.84 11.55 11.37
C VAL A 152 -39.40 11.11 11.14
N ALA A 153 -38.62 11.02 12.22
CA ALA A 153 -37.26 10.50 12.17
C ALA A 153 -37.25 9.03 11.72
N PHE A 154 -36.21 8.63 10.98
CA PHE A 154 -36.01 7.26 10.53
C PHE A 154 -34.66 6.72 10.99
N ASP A 155 -34.57 5.39 11.07
CA ASP A 155 -33.37 4.71 11.54
C ASP A 155 -32.21 4.88 10.54
N GLY A 156 -30.99 5.12 11.04
CA GLY A 156 -29.82 5.47 10.22
C GLY A 156 -29.83 6.88 9.62
N GLY A 157 -30.82 7.72 9.94
CA GLY A 157 -30.90 9.10 9.46
C GLY A 157 -30.19 10.15 10.32
N THR A 158 -29.52 9.76 11.41
CA THR A 158 -28.87 10.68 12.34
C THR A 158 -27.39 10.36 12.46
N GLY A 159 -26.53 11.38 12.38
CA GLY A 159 -25.09 11.30 12.59
C GLY A 159 -24.60 12.48 13.41
N SER A 160 -23.53 12.28 14.17
CA SER A 160 -22.86 13.32 14.97
C SER A 160 -21.35 13.23 14.80
N ASP A 161 -20.67 14.36 14.87
CA ASP A 161 -19.22 14.51 14.69
C ASP A 161 -18.71 13.83 13.40
N TYR A 162 -19.50 13.90 12.33
CA TYR A 162 -19.19 13.20 11.08
C TYR A 162 -18.33 14.07 10.16
N ASP A 163 -17.13 13.61 9.82
CA ASP A 163 -16.27 14.27 8.83
C ASP A 163 -16.68 13.88 7.40
N LEU A 164 -17.04 14.89 6.61
CA LEU A 164 -17.49 14.77 5.22
C LEU A 164 -16.65 15.67 4.32
N THR A 165 -15.96 15.10 3.35
CA THR A 165 -15.36 15.87 2.26
C THR A 165 -16.44 16.24 1.24
N LEU A 166 -16.65 17.54 1.04
CA LEU A 166 -17.64 18.08 0.11
C LEU A 166 -17.23 17.82 -1.35
N GLY A 167 -18.13 17.22 -2.11
CA GLY A 167 -17.90 16.77 -3.48
C GLY A 167 -17.36 15.33 -3.58
N SER A 168 -17.33 14.57 -2.48
CA SER A 168 -16.91 13.18 -2.49
C SER A 168 -17.97 12.23 -3.05
N GLY A 169 -19.25 12.64 -3.03
CA GLY A 169 -20.37 11.81 -3.46
C GLY A 169 -20.63 10.63 -2.51
N THR A 170 -20.18 10.75 -1.26
CA THR A 170 -20.40 9.75 -0.22
C THR A 170 -21.83 9.83 0.33
N PHE A 171 -22.43 11.02 0.28
CA PHE A 171 -23.82 11.24 0.67
C PHE A 171 -24.75 11.25 -0.55
N ILE A 172 -26.06 11.24 -0.27
CA ILE A 172 -27.10 11.30 -1.31
C ILE A 172 -26.91 12.57 -2.16
N ASP A 173 -27.03 12.43 -3.48
CA ASP A 173 -26.94 13.53 -4.43
C ASP A 173 -27.72 14.77 -3.96
N GLY A 174 -27.06 15.92 -4.03
CA GLY A 174 -27.59 17.21 -3.61
C GLY A 174 -27.48 17.49 -2.09
N PHE A 175 -27.06 16.53 -1.26
CA PHE A 175 -26.80 16.78 0.15
C PHE A 175 -25.59 17.71 0.34
N GLU A 176 -24.45 17.31 -0.23
CA GLU A 176 -23.16 18.00 -0.11
C GLU A 176 -23.22 19.43 -0.69
N ASP A 177 -23.90 19.59 -1.83
CA ASP A 177 -24.07 20.89 -2.52
C ASP A 177 -24.80 21.93 -1.66
N GLN A 178 -25.69 21.49 -0.76
CA GLN A 178 -26.45 22.38 0.12
C GLN A 178 -25.68 22.79 1.38
N ILE A 179 -24.55 22.15 1.69
CA ILE A 179 -23.66 22.57 2.77
C ILE A 179 -22.73 23.69 2.28
N VAL A 180 -22.38 23.69 1.00
CA VAL A 180 -21.57 24.74 0.38
C VAL A 180 -22.22 26.11 0.57
N GLY A 181 -21.44 27.07 1.08
CA GLY A 181 -21.90 28.42 1.37
C GLY A 181 -22.33 28.67 2.83
N HIS A 182 -22.37 27.64 3.69
CA HIS A 182 -22.61 27.79 5.12
C HIS A 182 -21.34 28.03 5.95
N MET A 183 -21.48 28.74 7.06
CA MET A 183 -20.37 29.06 7.98
C MET A 183 -20.31 28.06 9.16
N PRO A 184 -19.13 27.84 9.78
CA PRO A 184 -19.03 27.08 11.01
C PRO A 184 -19.97 27.59 12.11
N GLY A 185 -20.62 26.67 12.81
CA GLY A 185 -21.64 26.91 13.84
C GLY A 185 -23.06 27.14 13.32
N GLU A 186 -23.29 27.15 12.00
CA GLU A 186 -24.64 27.31 11.44
C GLU A 186 -25.42 25.99 11.45
N THR A 187 -26.72 26.10 11.72
CA THR A 187 -27.70 25.02 11.55
C THR A 187 -28.66 25.39 10.43
N PHE A 188 -28.87 24.47 9.49
CA PHE A 188 -29.70 24.66 8.31
C PHE A 188 -30.35 23.33 7.88
N ASP A 189 -31.40 23.42 7.06
CA ASP A 189 -32.11 22.25 6.55
C ASP A 189 -31.59 21.89 5.16
N VAL A 190 -31.13 20.65 5.01
CA VAL A 190 -30.75 20.06 3.73
C VAL A 190 -31.90 19.20 3.22
N ASN A 191 -32.36 19.44 1.99
CA ASN A 191 -33.51 18.76 1.41
C ASN A 191 -33.06 17.87 0.25
N VAL A 192 -33.28 16.56 0.37
CA VAL A 192 -32.86 15.59 -0.65
C VAL A 192 -33.97 14.59 -0.96
N THR A 193 -33.90 13.99 -2.15
CA THR A 193 -34.74 12.86 -2.54
C THR A 193 -33.85 11.63 -2.62
N PHE A 194 -34.22 10.57 -1.91
CA PHE A 194 -33.50 9.30 -2.01
C PHE A 194 -33.65 8.72 -3.44
N PRO A 195 -32.59 8.13 -4.01
CA PRO A 195 -32.66 7.45 -5.30
C PRO A 195 -33.75 6.36 -5.34
N ASP A 196 -34.31 6.10 -6.51
CA ASP A 196 -35.35 5.07 -6.70
C ASP A 196 -34.81 3.64 -6.41
N ASP A 197 -33.50 3.44 -6.54
CA ASP A 197 -32.80 2.17 -6.35
C ASP A 197 -32.05 2.09 -5.00
N TYR A 198 -32.42 2.93 -4.02
CA TYR A 198 -31.78 2.95 -2.71
C TYR A 198 -31.95 1.62 -1.96
N GLN A 199 -30.86 1.12 -1.36
CA GLN A 199 -30.78 -0.20 -0.70
C GLN A 199 -31.88 -0.39 0.37
N ALA A 200 -32.17 0.68 1.12
CA ALA A 200 -33.30 0.72 2.04
C ALA A 200 -34.59 1.03 1.26
N THR A 201 -35.28 -0.03 0.81
CA THR A 201 -36.54 0.07 0.04
C THR A 201 -37.64 0.93 0.68
N ASN A 202 -37.58 1.13 2.01
CA ASN A 202 -38.49 2.00 2.75
C ASN A 202 -38.16 3.50 2.62
N LEU A 203 -36.98 3.85 2.13
CA LEU A 203 -36.51 5.23 1.92
C LEU A 203 -36.46 5.59 0.42
N ALA A 204 -36.31 4.60 -0.46
CA ALA A 204 -36.22 4.80 -1.91
C ALA A 204 -37.32 5.71 -2.49
N GLY A 205 -36.91 6.70 -3.29
CA GLY A 205 -37.79 7.66 -3.95
C GLY A 205 -38.51 8.66 -3.04
N LYS A 206 -38.18 8.71 -1.73
CA LYS A 206 -38.81 9.62 -0.78
C LYS A 206 -38.02 10.90 -0.59
N ASP A 207 -38.75 11.98 -0.37
CA ASP A 207 -38.17 13.26 0.06
C ASP A 207 -37.87 13.22 1.56
N ALA A 208 -36.69 13.73 1.94
CA ALA A 208 -36.24 13.82 3.31
C ALA A 208 -35.63 15.18 3.60
N VAL A 209 -35.78 15.60 4.86
CA VAL A 209 -35.19 16.83 5.38
C VAL A 209 -34.22 16.46 6.49
N PHE A 210 -32.99 16.96 6.35
CA PHE A 210 -31.92 16.78 7.33
C PHE A 210 -31.60 18.11 7.99
N ALA A 211 -31.95 18.23 9.27
CA ALA A 211 -31.49 19.34 10.09
C ALA A 211 -29.99 19.14 10.35
N THR A 212 -29.16 19.94 9.70
CA THR A 212 -27.70 19.79 9.63
C THR A 212 -27.04 20.96 10.35
N THR A 213 -26.07 20.67 11.21
CA THR A 213 -25.21 21.65 11.85
C THR A 213 -23.80 21.47 11.33
N LEU A 214 -23.22 22.55 10.82
CA LEU A 214 -21.83 22.59 10.39
C LEU A 214 -20.98 22.97 11.60
N ASN A 215 -20.20 22.05 12.15
CA ASN A 215 -19.41 22.28 13.37
C ASN A 215 -18.14 23.06 13.05
N TYR A 216 -17.32 22.56 12.13
CA TYR A 216 -16.10 23.21 11.65
C TYR A 216 -15.79 22.82 10.20
N ILE A 217 -14.94 23.61 9.57
CA ILE A 217 -14.43 23.37 8.21
C ILE A 217 -12.92 23.16 8.33
N ASN A 218 -12.42 22.14 7.66
CA ASN A 218 -11.00 21.85 7.50
C ASN A 218 -10.64 21.86 6.02
N GLU A 219 -9.51 22.47 5.70
CA GLU A 219 -8.92 22.47 4.37
C GLU A 219 -7.61 21.68 4.40
N ASP A 220 -7.48 20.67 3.54
CA ASP A 220 -6.23 19.96 3.34
C ASP A 220 -5.37 20.71 2.31
N VAL A 221 -4.28 21.29 2.79
CA VAL A 221 -3.34 22.03 1.95
C VAL A 221 -2.17 21.14 1.59
N THR A 222 -2.02 20.86 0.29
CA THR A 222 -0.83 20.21 -0.25
C THR A 222 0.31 21.23 -0.34
N PRO A 223 1.51 20.93 0.16
CA PRO A 223 2.61 21.90 0.11
C PRO A 223 3.10 22.13 -1.32
N ASP A 224 3.53 23.36 -1.59
CA ASP A 224 4.18 23.71 -2.85
C ASP A 224 5.56 23.05 -2.97
N LEU A 225 5.84 22.50 -4.15
CA LEU A 225 7.15 21.95 -4.46
C LEU A 225 8.17 23.08 -4.67
N THR A 226 9.06 23.26 -3.68
CA THR A 226 10.14 24.26 -3.71
C THR A 226 11.45 23.66 -3.20
N ASP A 227 12.58 24.27 -3.55
CA ASP A 227 13.89 23.82 -3.06
C ASP A 227 13.96 23.83 -1.53
N ASP A 228 13.38 24.86 -0.89
CA ASP A 228 13.30 24.97 0.57
C ASP A 228 12.46 23.83 1.16
N TRP A 229 11.36 23.47 0.51
CA TRP A 229 10.53 22.34 0.94
C TRP A 229 11.29 21.01 0.82
N VAL A 230 11.97 20.77 -0.31
CA VAL A 230 12.77 19.55 -0.51
C VAL A 230 13.88 19.47 0.53
N SER A 231 14.66 20.53 0.70
CA SER A 231 15.75 20.56 1.70
C SER A 231 15.23 20.33 3.12
N SER A 232 14.09 20.93 3.47
CA SER A 232 13.54 20.83 4.83
C SER A 232 12.94 19.46 5.16
N ASN A 233 12.47 18.72 4.16
CA ASN A 233 11.71 17.48 4.37
C ASN A 233 12.44 16.22 3.91
N LEU A 234 13.33 16.31 2.92
CA LEU A 234 13.94 15.16 2.25
C LEU A 234 15.47 15.10 2.37
N ALA A 235 16.14 16.16 2.85
CA ALA A 235 17.61 16.16 2.93
C ALA A 235 18.15 15.14 3.94
N GLU A 236 17.51 15.01 5.11
CA GLU A 236 17.95 14.08 6.16
C GLU A 236 17.65 12.62 5.81
N SER A 237 16.47 12.35 5.25
CA SER A 237 16.02 10.98 4.94
C SER A 237 16.52 10.47 3.61
N MET A 238 16.60 11.32 2.59
CA MET A 238 16.87 10.92 1.21
C MET A 238 18.11 11.57 0.61
N GLY A 239 18.78 12.47 1.34
CA GLY A 239 19.95 13.20 0.83
C GLY A 239 19.63 14.24 -0.25
N MET A 240 18.35 14.57 -0.47
CA MET A 240 17.92 15.50 -1.51
C MET A 240 17.76 16.93 -0.99
N ASN A 241 18.35 17.89 -1.69
CA ASN A 241 18.47 19.28 -1.23
C ASN A 241 17.68 20.26 -2.08
N ASN A 242 17.18 19.85 -3.25
CA ASN A 242 16.48 20.73 -4.18
C ASN A 242 15.56 19.94 -5.12
N VAL A 243 14.67 20.65 -5.81
CA VAL A 243 13.67 20.08 -6.72
C VAL A 243 14.32 19.34 -7.90
N ALA A 244 15.47 19.80 -8.38
CA ALA A 244 16.15 19.16 -9.51
C ALA A 244 16.69 17.76 -9.14
N GLU A 245 17.27 17.61 -7.95
CA GLU A 245 17.68 16.31 -7.40
C GLU A 245 16.48 15.37 -7.26
N LEU A 246 15.36 15.88 -6.73
CA LEU A 246 14.13 15.09 -6.60
C LEU A 246 13.56 14.63 -7.93
N LYS A 247 13.42 15.55 -8.90
CA LYS A 247 12.93 15.21 -10.24
C LYS A 247 13.84 14.19 -10.94
N THR A 248 15.16 14.31 -10.76
CA THR A 248 16.12 13.35 -11.31
C THR A 248 15.96 11.97 -10.68
N PHE A 249 15.82 11.90 -9.36
CA PHE A 249 15.57 10.65 -8.65
C PHE A 249 14.28 9.98 -9.17
N VAL A 250 13.16 10.71 -9.15
CA VAL A 250 11.87 10.21 -9.62
C VAL A 250 11.92 9.77 -11.09
N SER A 251 12.56 10.56 -11.96
CA SER A 251 12.71 10.19 -13.37
C SER A 251 13.48 8.88 -13.55
N ASN A 252 14.59 8.69 -12.84
CA ASN A 252 15.40 7.47 -12.93
C ASN A 252 14.65 6.27 -12.37
N SER A 253 13.94 6.47 -11.26
CA SER A 253 13.08 5.46 -10.66
C SER A 253 11.97 5.01 -11.60
N LEU A 254 11.19 5.94 -12.16
CA LEU A 254 10.12 5.62 -13.10
C LEU A 254 10.65 4.87 -14.33
N LEU A 255 11.77 5.33 -14.89
CA LEU A 255 12.41 4.69 -16.04
C LEU A 255 12.82 3.26 -15.69
N PHE A 256 13.55 3.08 -14.59
CA PHE A 256 13.98 1.75 -14.13
C PHE A 256 12.79 0.79 -13.95
N ASN A 257 11.68 1.24 -13.33
CA ASN A 257 10.50 0.38 -13.18
C ASN A 257 9.89 -0.01 -14.51
N GLN A 258 9.76 0.93 -15.45
CA GLN A 258 9.18 0.64 -16.76
C GLN A 258 10.02 -0.41 -17.50
N GLU A 259 11.34 -0.20 -17.56
CA GLU A 259 12.28 -1.11 -18.19
C GLU A 259 12.30 -2.48 -17.51
N ALA A 260 12.40 -2.49 -16.17
CA ALA A 260 12.44 -3.72 -15.39
C ALA A 260 11.13 -4.51 -15.51
N ASN A 261 9.97 -3.86 -15.50
CA ASN A 261 8.68 -4.53 -15.63
C ASN A 261 8.51 -5.17 -17.01
N GLU A 262 8.85 -4.46 -18.10
CA GLU A 262 8.75 -5.02 -19.45
C GLU A 262 9.72 -6.19 -19.64
N LEU A 263 10.96 -6.04 -19.17
CA LEU A 263 11.97 -7.07 -19.31
C LEU A 263 11.67 -8.29 -18.43
N TYR A 264 11.15 -8.06 -17.24
CA TYR A 264 10.69 -9.14 -16.37
C TYR A 264 9.47 -9.87 -16.94
N GLY A 265 8.54 -9.17 -17.59
CA GLY A 265 7.44 -9.82 -18.32
C GLY A 265 7.95 -10.80 -19.37
N GLN A 266 8.94 -10.38 -20.17
CA GLN A 266 9.59 -11.24 -21.17
C GLN A 266 10.32 -12.44 -20.52
N LEU A 267 11.05 -12.20 -19.42
CA LEU A 267 11.70 -13.26 -18.64
C LEU A 267 10.68 -14.25 -18.07
N TYR A 268 9.61 -13.74 -17.49
CA TYR A 268 8.57 -14.53 -16.85
C TYR A 268 7.85 -15.44 -17.86
N ASP A 269 7.54 -14.91 -19.05
CA ASP A 269 6.86 -15.67 -20.10
C ASP A 269 7.77 -16.73 -20.74
N ALA A 270 9.07 -16.44 -20.86
CA ALA A 270 10.01 -17.32 -21.56
C ALA A 270 10.74 -18.32 -20.64
N ALA A 271 10.84 -18.06 -19.33
CA ALA A 271 11.49 -18.97 -18.39
C ALA A 271 10.62 -20.17 -18.05
N GLU A 272 11.22 -21.37 -18.10
CA GLU A 272 10.60 -22.59 -17.59
C GLU A 272 11.00 -22.78 -16.12
N VAL A 273 10.02 -22.88 -15.23
CA VAL A 273 10.24 -23.00 -13.79
C VAL A 273 9.50 -24.20 -13.24
N ASN A 274 10.22 -25.08 -12.54
CA ASN A 274 9.68 -26.26 -11.88
C ASN A 274 9.55 -26.01 -10.38
N THR A 275 8.32 -25.76 -9.91
CA THR A 275 8.04 -25.52 -8.49
C THR A 275 7.65 -26.78 -7.72
N ASP A 276 7.22 -27.85 -8.41
CA ASP A 276 6.69 -29.08 -7.81
C ASP A 276 7.71 -29.85 -6.96
N THR A 277 9.00 -29.67 -7.26
CA THR A 277 10.10 -30.39 -6.61
C THR A 277 10.87 -29.55 -5.59
N LEU A 278 10.36 -28.35 -5.29
CA LEU A 278 10.94 -27.50 -4.26
C LEU A 278 10.85 -28.17 -2.89
N PRO A 279 11.87 -28.00 -2.04
CA PRO A 279 11.83 -28.45 -0.65
C PRO A 279 10.56 -27.96 0.08
N GLU A 280 10.04 -28.81 0.98
CA GLU A 280 8.79 -28.54 1.70
C GLU A 280 8.88 -27.29 2.58
N ASP A 281 10.05 -26.99 3.16
CA ASP A 281 10.31 -25.78 3.94
C ASP A 281 10.25 -24.50 3.08
N VAL A 282 10.75 -24.55 1.84
CA VAL A 282 10.60 -23.44 0.88
C VAL A 282 9.13 -23.23 0.53
N GLN A 283 8.40 -24.30 0.20
CA GLN A 283 6.97 -24.18 -0.09
C GLN A 283 6.17 -23.66 1.11
N GLN A 284 6.49 -24.13 2.32
CA GLN A 284 5.85 -23.69 3.55
C GLN A 284 6.13 -22.22 3.85
N TYR A 285 7.34 -21.72 3.57
CA TYR A 285 7.65 -20.30 3.71
C TYR A 285 6.70 -19.41 2.89
N PHE A 286 6.42 -19.79 1.63
CA PHE A 286 5.48 -19.05 0.78
C PHE A 286 4.03 -19.20 1.21
N THR A 287 3.64 -20.37 1.72
CA THR A 287 2.33 -20.54 2.38
C THR A 287 2.19 -19.62 3.58
N ASN A 288 3.21 -19.53 4.44
CA ASN A 288 3.21 -18.65 5.60
C ASN A 288 3.13 -17.18 5.18
N THR A 289 3.85 -16.79 4.12
CA THR A 289 3.78 -15.45 3.54
C THR A 289 2.35 -15.06 3.15
N VAL A 290 1.60 -15.97 2.52
CA VAL A 290 0.19 -15.76 2.12
C VAL A 290 -0.74 -15.61 3.34
N LEU A 291 -0.46 -16.35 4.42
CA LEU A 291 -1.29 -16.36 5.63
C LEU A 291 -0.95 -15.23 6.62
N TYR A 292 0.26 -14.68 6.53
CA TYR A 292 0.78 -13.76 7.55
C TYR A 292 -0.06 -12.48 7.69
N GLN A 293 -0.44 -11.85 6.58
CA GLN A 293 -1.22 -10.62 6.63
C GLN A 293 -2.63 -10.83 7.22
N PRO A 294 -3.44 -11.80 6.76
CA PRO A 294 -4.71 -12.15 7.42
C PRO A 294 -4.54 -12.52 8.90
N TYR A 295 -3.44 -13.20 9.25
CA TYR A 295 -3.15 -13.55 10.63
C TYR A 295 -2.92 -12.32 11.51
N LEU A 296 -2.11 -11.35 11.06
CA LEU A 296 -1.88 -10.10 11.78
C LEU A 296 -3.18 -9.30 11.97
N TYR A 297 -4.02 -9.22 10.94
CA TYR A 297 -5.34 -8.60 11.06
C TYR A 297 -6.21 -9.31 12.10
N ALA A 298 -6.22 -10.64 12.10
CA ALA A 298 -6.99 -11.42 13.07
C ALA A 298 -6.53 -11.11 14.51
N GLN A 299 -5.22 -11.08 14.76
CA GLN A 299 -4.65 -10.74 16.06
C GLN A 299 -5.02 -9.32 16.51
N MET A 300 -4.96 -8.34 15.60
CA MET A 300 -5.32 -6.94 15.91
C MET A 300 -6.78 -6.79 16.32
N HIS A 301 -7.68 -7.59 15.75
CA HIS A 301 -9.10 -7.61 16.07
C HIS A 301 -9.48 -8.60 17.17
N GLY A 302 -8.52 -9.32 17.75
CA GLY A 302 -8.76 -10.29 18.82
C GLY A 302 -9.60 -11.50 18.39
N VAL A 303 -9.52 -11.89 17.12
CA VAL A 303 -10.25 -13.03 16.54
C VAL A 303 -9.27 -14.07 15.99
N SER A 304 -9.73 -15.31 15.75
CA SER A 304 -8.91 -16.32 15.09
C SER A 304 -8.76 -16.04 13.59
N LEU A 305 -7.73 -16.60 12.96
CA LEU A 305 -7.52 -16.50 11.50
C LEU A 305 -8.73 -17.02 10.72
N GLU A 306 -9.31 -18.15 11.12
CA GLU A 306 -10.50 -18.72 10.48
C GLU A 306 -11.70 -17.78 10.58
N THR A 307 -11.85 -17.12 11.73
CA THR A 307 -12.93 -16.15 11.94
C THR A 307 -12.75 -14.94 11.02
N MET A 308 -11.52 -14.42 10.94
CA MET A 308 -11.17 -13.32 10.03
C MET A 308 -11.46 -13.69 8.56
N LEU A 309 -10.99 -14.85 8.11
CA LEU A 309 -11.22 -15.31 6.73
C LEU A 309 -12.70 -15.61 6.45
N SER A 310 -13.45 -16.11 7.44
CA SER A 310 -14.89 -16.32 7.31
C SER A 310 -15.65 -15.00 7.13
N GLN A 311 -15.25 -13.95 7.84
CA GLN A 311 -15.79 -12.60 7.63
C GLN A 311 -15.44 -12.03 6.26
N ALA A 312 -14.28 -12.39 5.71
CA ALA A 312 -13.87 -12.07 4.34
C ALA A 312 -14.53 -12.95 3.25
N GLY A 313 -15.38 -13.92 3.64
CA GLY A 313 -16.18 -14.74 2.72
C GLY A 313 -15.60 -16.10 2.37
N TYR A 314 -14.51 -16.54 3.01
CA TYR A 314 -13.93 -17.87 2.82
C TYR A 314 -14.51 -18.88 3.80
N SER A 315 -14.75 -20.11 3.36
CA SER A 315 -15.32 -21.19 4.17
C SER A 315 -14.27 -21.86 5.06
N SER A 316 -12.99 -21.77 4.69
CA SER A 316 -11.85 -22.31 5.44
C SER A 316 -10.52 -21.64 5.05
N VAL A 317 -9.47 -21.87 5.84
CA VAL A 317 -8.09 -21.50 5.48
C VAL A 317 -7.63 -22.24 4.23
N ASP A 318 -8.00 -23.53 4.07
CA ASP A 318 -7.67 -24.32 2.88
C ASP A 318 -8.28 -23.70 1.61
N GLU A 319 -9.53 -23.21 1.67
CA GLU A 319 -10.15 -22.52 0.53
C GLU A 319 -9.39 -21.22 0.21
N TYR A 320 -9.00 -20.45 1.24
CA TYR A 320 -8.18 -19.25 1.03
C TYR A 320 -6.84 -19.56 0.36
N LEU A 321 -6.16 -20.63 0.80
CA LEU A 321 -4.90 -21.08 0.21
C LEU A 321 -5.08 -21.57 -1.24
N GLU A 322 -6.13 -22.34 -1.52
CA GLU A 322 -6.45 -22.80 -2.88
C GLU A 322 -6.71 -21.61 -3.82
N ASN A 323 -7.44 -20.60 -3.36
CA ASN A 323 -7.68 -19.36 -4.11
C ASN A 323 -6.41 -18.51 -4.27
N SER A 324 -5.43 -18.68 -3.37
CA SER A 324 -4.15 -17.97 -3.39
C SER A 324 -3.04 -18.72 -4.13
N GLU A 325 -3.31 -19.94 -4.61
CA GLU A 325 -2.27 -20.82 -5.17
C GLU A 325 -1.58 -20.19 -6.38
N SER A 326 -2.32 -19.56 -7.28
CA SER A 326 -1.75 -18.88 -8.46
C SER A 326 -0.83 -17.72 -8.07
N SER A 327 -1.24 -16.92 -7.08
CA SER A 327 -0.41 -15.85 -6.52
C SER A 327 0.84 -16.43 -5.86
N LYS A 328 0.71 -17.51 -5.08
CA LYS A 328 1.83 -18.21 -4.44
C LYS A 328 2.84 -18.72 -5.46
N GLN A 329 2.38 -19.39 -6.52
CA GLN A 329 3.24 -19.87 -7.59
C GLN A 329 3.92 -18.73 -8.34
N SER A 330 3.24 -17.59 -8.53
CA SER A 330 3.84 -16.40 -9.14
C SER A 330 4.98 -15.83 -8.29
N MET A 331 4.79 -15.74 -6.96
CA MET A 331 5.84 -15.30 -6.02
C MET A 331 7.06 -16.22 -6.05
N ILE A 332 6.83 -17.54 -5.99
CA ILE A 332 7.90 -18.55 -6.08
C ILE A 332 8.66 -18.40 -7.40
N LYS A 333 7.92 -18.34 -8.51
CA LYS A 333 8.51 -18.23 -9.85
C LYS A 333 9.37 -16.98 -9.99
N GLN A 334 8.88 -15.84 -9.50
CA GLN A 334 9.60 -14.58 -9.51
C GLN A 334 10.95 -14.67 -8.78
N ILE A 335 10.94 -15.14 -7.52
CA ILE A 335 12.15 -15.26 -6.72
C ILE A 335 13.14 -16.24 -7.36
N LEU A 336 12.65 -17.38 -7.88
CA LEU A 336 13.52 -18.35 -8.55
C LEU A 336 14.15 -17.78 -9.83
N ILE A 337 13.40 -17.05 -10.66
CA ILE A 337 13.96 -16.44 -11.88
C ILE A 337 15.03 -15.40 -11.52
N MET A 338 14.73 -14.52 -10.56
CA MET A 338 15.69 -13.49 -10.13
C MET A 338 16.95 -14.10 -9.51
N GLN A 339 16.80 -15.10 -8.63
CA GLN A 339 17.93 -15.80 -8.05
C GLN A 339 18.72 -16.59 -9.10
N ALA A 340 18.07 -17.25 -10.06
CA ALA A 340 18.77 -17.98 -11.11
C ALA A 340 19.62 -17.04 -12.00
N LEU A 341 19.12 -15.84 -12.29
CA LEU A 341 19.90 -14.80 -12.98
C LEU A 341 21.05 -14.29 -12.11
N ALA A 342 20.83 -14.10 -10.81
CA ALA A 342 21.90 -13.74 -9.87
C ALA A 342 23.01 -14.79 -9.84
N GLU A 343 22.64 -16.07 -9.70
CA GLU A 343 23.56 -17.21 -9.71
C GLU A 343 24.34 -17.29 -11.02
N LYS A 344 23.66 -17.19 -12.18
CA LYS A 344 24.29 -17.21 -13.51
C LYS A 344 25.34 -16.10 -13.67
N ASN A 345 25.04 -14.92 -13.14
CA ASN A 345 25.90 -13.73 -13.27
C ASN A 345 26.86 -13.54 -12.08
N ASN A 346 26.82 -14.42 -11.07
CA ASN A 346 27.60 -14.33 -9.83
C ASN A 346 27.36 -13.00 -9.07
N ILE A 347 26.10 -12.55 -9.01
CA ILE A 347 25.67 -11.35 -8.31
C ILE A 347 25.15 -11.74 -6.93
N VAL A 348 25.62 -11.11 -5.87
CA VAL A 348 25.12 -11.31 -4.50
C VAL A 348 24.77 -9.96 -3.89
N CYS A 349 23.95 -9.94 -2.84
CA CYS A 349 23.74 -8.76 -2.00
C CYS A 349 24.17 -9.08 -0.56
N ASP A 350 25.45 -8.85 -0.25
CA ASP A 350 25.95 -8.94 1.12
C ASP A 350 25.61 -7.66 1.92
N THR A 351 26.06 -7.58 3.18
CA THR A 351 25.80 -6.41 4.04
C THR A 351 26.51 -5.14 3.53
N ASP A 352 27.64 -5.26 2.84
CA ASP A 352 28.34 -4.09 2.28
C ASP A 352 27.55 -3.51 1.09
N ILE A 353 27.06 -4.38 0.19
CA ILE A 353 26.20 -4.00 -0.94
C ILE A 353 24.87 -3.43 -0.44
N LEU A 354 24.25 -4.08 0.55
CA LEU A 354 23.05 -3.56 1.20
C LEU A 354 23.27 -2.12 1.67
N ASN A 355 24.34 -1.85 2.44
CA ASN A 355 24.61 -0.50 2.95
C ASN A 355 24.91 0.52 1.83
N ALA A 356 25.50 0.08 0.72
CA ALA A 356 25.83 0.95 -0.42
C ALA A 356 24.62 1.29 -1.29
N GLU A 357 23.74 0.31 -1.53
CA GLU A 357 22.66 0.41 -2.51
C GLU A 357 21.29 0.68 -1.87
N PHE A 358 21.15 0.54 -0.54
CA PHE A 358 19.86 0.72 0.13
C PHE A 358 19.21 2.06 -0.21
N SER A 359 19.94 3.18 -0.14
CA SER A 359 19.35 4.49 -0.46
C SER A 359 18.98 4.67 -1.92
N ARG A 360 19.66 3.97 -2.84
CA ARG A 360 19.32 3.99 -4.27
C ARG A 360 17.94 3.38 -4.51
N TYR A 361 17.69 2.20 -3.93
CA TYR A 361 16.46 1.43 -4.18
C TYR A 361 15.32 1.76 -3.22
N PHE A 362 15.63 2.17 -1.99
CA PHE A 362 14.62 2.45 -0.96
C PHE A 362 14.33 3.94 -0.80
N GLY A 363 15.09 4.81 -1.48
CA GLY A 363 14.97 6.26 -1.35
C GLY A 363 15.21 6.77 0.07
N SER A 364 15.81 5.96 0.95
CA SER A 364 16.01 6.27 2.37
C SER A 364 17.43 5.92 2.79
N THR A 365 18.04 6.71 3.66
CA THR A 365 19.29 6.35 4.34
C THR A 365 19.05 5.57 5.63
N ASP A 366 17.82 5.54 6.13
CA ASP A 366 17.45 4.79 7.33
C ASP A 366 16.82 3.45 6.96
N MET A 367 17.56 2.38 7.25
CA MET A 367 17.17 1.00 7.02
C MET A 367 16.46 0.36 8.22
N THR A 368 16.50 1.01 9.38
CA THR A 368 16.10 0.41 10.68
C THR A 368 14.68 -0.12 10.64
N SER A 369 13.75 0.68 10.13
CA SER A 369 12.33 0.31 10.01
C SER A 369 12.12 -0.93 9.13
N TYR A 370 12.89 -1.07 8.05
CA TYR A 370 12.77 -2.20 7.11
C TYR A 370 13.35 -3.47 7.68
N VAL A 371 14.53 -3.39 8.28
CA VAL A 371 15.17 -4.54 8.92
C VAL A 371 14.33 -5.01 10.10
N ASN A 372 13.69 -4.10 10.84
CA ASN A 372 12.78 -4.48 11.92
C ASN A 372 11.50 -5.15 11.41
N ALA A 373 10.94 -4.68 10.29
CA ALA A 373 9.69 -5.20 9.75
C ALA A 373 9.87 -6.51 8.97
N TYR A 374 10.94 -6.64 8.19
CA TYR A 374 11.13 -7.73 7.23
C TYR A 374 12.39 -8.58 7.49
N GLY A 375 13.33 -8.08 8.29
CA GLY A 375 14.63 -8.70 8.50
C GLY A 375 15.64 -8.41 7.38
N GLU A 376 16.92 -8.39 7.75
CA GLU A 376 18.01 -7.95 6.87
C GLU A 376 18.12 -8.77 5.58
N ASN A 377 18.00 -10.09 5.64
CA ASN A 377 18.20 -10.92 4.45
C ASN A 377 17.06 -10.77 3.44
N TYR A 378 15.83 -10.50 3.90
CA TYR A 378 14.75 -10.17 2.98
C TYR A 378 15.01 -8.83 2.27
N VAL A 379 15.51 -7.82 3.00
CA VAL A 379 15.89 -6.53 2.38
C VAL A 379 16.99 -6.73 1.34
N LYS A 380 17.99 -7.58 1.64
CA LYS A 380 19.03 -7.97 0.68
C LYS A 380 18.47 -8.63 -0.57
N THR A 381 17.49 -9.54 -0.43
CA THR A 381 16.83 -10.18 -1.57
C THR A 381 16.18 -9.16 -2.51
N ASN A 382 15.52 -8.13 -1.96
CA ASN A 382 14.90 -7.09 -2.79
C ASN A 382 15.95 -6.28 -3.56
N ILE A 383 17.01 -5.82 -2.88
CA ILE A 383 18.13 -5.11 -3.53
C ILE A 383 18.79 -6.00 -4.60
N LEU A 384 19.00 -7.27 -4.30
CA LEU A 384 19.57 -8.23 -5.23
C LEU A 384 18.74 -8.30 -6.51
N HIS A 385 17.41 -8.38 -6.41
CA HIS A 385 16.54 -8.44 -7.58
C HIS A 385 16.64 -7.18 -8.44
N ASP A 386 16.70 -6.00 -7.81
CA ASP A 386 16.84 -4.75 -8.56
C ASP A 386 18.23 -4.63 -9.22
N ILE A 387 19.31 -5.11 -8.57
CA ILE A 387 20.65 -5.20 -9.17
C ILE A 387 20.65 -6.16 -10.36
N VAL A 388 19.99 -7.31 -10.22
CA VAL A 388 19.85 -8.30 -11.30
C VAL A 388 19.13 -7.69 -12.49
N MET A 389 18.02 -6.98 -12.27
CA MET A 389 17.30 -6.34 -13.38
C MET A 389 18.07 -5.20 -14.00
N GLN A 390 18.74 -4.37 -13.21
CA GLN A 390 19.63 -3.34 -13.77
C GLN A 390 20.70 -3.99 -14.66
N ASN A 391 21.28 -5.11 -14.22
CA ASN A 391 22.21 -5.86 -15.05
C ASN A 391 21.56 -6.40 -16.33
N GLN A 392 20.29 -6.83 -16.30
CA GLN A 392 19.60 -7.24 -17.52
C GLN A 392 19.36 -6.05 -18.46
N ILE A 393 18.85 -4.92 -17.94
CA ILE A 393 18.60 -3.69 -18.69
C ILE A 393 19.88 -3.21 -19.40
N ASP A 394 21.01 -3.17 -18.69
CA ASP A 394 22.30 -2.74 -19.22
C ASP A 394 22.82 -3.62 -20.38
N ASN A 395 22.28 -4.83 -20.53
CA ASN A 395 22.69 -5.82 -21.53
C ASN A 395 21.64 -6.06 -22.63
N VAL A 396 20.48 -5.38 -22.59
CA VAL A 396 19.49 -5.41 -23.68
C VAL A 396 19.97 -4.52 -24.83
N ALA A 397 19.68 -4.95 -26.07
CA ALA A 397 20.24 -4.38 -27.31
C ALA A 397 19.49 -3.16 -27.86
#